data_AF-A0A645GUW1-F1
#
_entry.id   AF-A0A645GUW1-F1
#
_cell.length_a   1.000
_cell.length_b   1.000
_cell.length_c   1.000
_cell.angle_alpha   90.00
_cell.angle_beta   90.00
_cell.angle_gamma   90.00
#
_symmetry.space_group_name_H-M   'P 1'
#
loop_
_entity.id
_entity.type
_entity.pdbx_description
1 polymer ?
#
loop_
_entity_poly.entity_id
_entity_poly.type
_entity_poly.pdbx_seq_one_letter_code
_entity_poly.pdbx_strand_id
1 'polypeptide(L)'
;MGEALQCPTLLNNGFGGHRIEGIGDKHVPWVHNVKNTDMVIAIDDDDSQNLLRLFNTEAGHKYLREEVGVPQATIDQLSLLGISGIANVLCCIKFAKYYELTENDVVATVATDSAIMYESRVKELDEKQGAYSQLKAARDYCEHMHGVRTDAMLELSYEQRKRVHNLKYYTWVEQQAKTVDELNAQWYDDSYWTGIHAQAAELDKLIDAFNAETGVLANMK
;
A
#
# COMPACT_ATOMS: atom_id res chain seq x y z
N MET A 1 -7.99 -3.37 0.97
CA MET A 1 -6.61 -3.68 0.56
C MET A 1 -6.30 -2.92 -0.72
N GLY A 2 -5.19 -2.17 -0.73
CA GLY A 2 -4.72 -1.45 -1.90
C GLY A 2 -3.89 -2.34 -2.84
N GLU A 3 -3.99 -2.11 -4.15
CA GLU A 3 -3.09 -2.67 -5.15
C GLU A 3 -2.82 -1.66 -6.29
N ALA A 4 -1.86 -1.97 -7.16
CA ALA A 4 -1.59 -1.14 -8.33
C ALA A 4 -2.54 -1.48 -9.48
N LEU A 5 -3.12 -0.47 -10.13
CA LEU A 5 -4.03 -0.63 -11.27
C LEU A 5 -3.34 -1.31 -12.46
N GLN A 6 -2.05 -1.04 -12.66
CA GLN A 6 -1.23 -1.65 -13.70
C GLN A 6 -0.87 -3.12 -13.42
N CYS A 7 -1.10 -3.63 -12.20
CA CYS A 7 -0.97 -5.06 -11.87
C CYS A 7 -2.10 -5.52 -10.93
N PRO A 8 -3.36 -5.59 -11.44
CA PRO A 8 -4.55 -5.77 -10.61
C PRO A 8 -4.80 -7.26 -10.31
N THR A 9 -3.93 -7.86 -9.51
CA THR A 9 -3.97 -9.29 -9.16
C THR A 9 -5.23 -9.64 -8.36
N LEU A 10 -5.67 -8.80 -7.44
CA LEU A 10 -6.84 -9.08 -6.59
C LEU A 10 -8.16 -8.70 -7.27
N LEU A 11 -8.20 -7.56 -7.96
CA LEU A 11 -9.39 -7.03 -8.62
C LEU A 11 -9.74 -7.87 -9.85
N ASN A 12 -8.75 -8.09 -10.74
CA ASN A 12 -8.99 -8.65 -12.08
C ASN A 12 -8.36 -10.03 -12.30
N ASN A 13 -7.75 -10.66 -11.28
CA ASN A 13 -6.87 -11.82 -11.48
C ASN A 13 -5.79 -11.50 -12.53
N GLY A 14 -5.35 -10.24 -12.56
CA GLY A 14 -4.51 -9.67 -13.61
C GLY A 14 -3.01 -9.79 -13.34
N PHE A 15 -2.24 -9.39 -14.34
CA PHE A 15 -0.78 -9.34 -14.33
C PHE A 15 -0.31 -8.01 -14.92
N GLY A 16 0.96 -7.66 -14.68
CA GLY A 16 1.56 -6.46 -15.25
C GLY A 16 2.83 -6.04 -14.51
N GLY A 17 3.09 -4.74 -14.53
CA GLY A 17 4.20 -4.10 -13.82
C GLY A 17 3.78 -2.69 -13.41
N HIS A 18 4.23 -2.25 -12.24
CA HIS A 18 3.90 -0.96 -11.68
C HIS A 18 5.11 -0.38 -10.96
N ARG A 19 5.00 0.90 -10.60
CA ARG A 19 6.02 1.67 -9.90
C ARG A 19 5.67 1.94 -8.44
N ILE A 20 4.58 1.42 -7.91
CA ILE A 20 4.29 1.52 -6.47
C ILE A 20 5.21 0.56 -5.70
N GLU A 21 6.40 1.02 -5.29
CA GLU A 21 7.33 0.17 -4.53
C GLU A 21 6.77 -0.22 -3.16
N GLY A 22 7.02 -1.48 -2.76
CA GLY A 22 6.57 -2.06 -1.50
C GLY A 22 5.24 -2.82 -1.56
N ILE A 23 4.57 -2.88 -2.72
CA ILE A 23 3.34 -3.67 -2.91
C ILE A 23 3.38 -4.47 -4.24
N GLY A 24 2.33 -5.26 -4.49
CA GLY A 24 2.03 -5.78 -5.83
C GLY A 24 2.92 -6.94 -6.31
N ASP A 25 3.11 -7.95 -5.46
CA ASP A 25 3.95 -9.14 -5.72
C ASP A 25 3.44 -10.06 -6.86
N LYS A 26 2.42 -9.65 -7.63
CA LYS A 26 1.80 -10.38 -8.75
C LYS A 26 1.19 -11.73 -8.39
N HIS A 27 1.03 -12.00 -7.10
CA HIS A 27 0.35 -13.17 -6.56
C HIS A 27 -0.27 -12.81 -5.19
N VAL A 28 -1.13 -13.67 -4.68
CA VAL A 28 -1.67 -13.52 -3.31
C VAL A 28 -0.69 -14.15 -2.32
N PRO A 29 -0.09 -13.38 -1.39
CA PRO A 29 0.85 -13.94 -0.43
C PRO A 29 0.21 -15.02 0.45
N TRP A 30 0.97 -16.06 0.81
CA TRP A 30 0.44 -17.18 1.61
C TRP A 30 -0.19 -16.69 2.92
N VAL A 31 0.46 -15.73 3.57
CA VAL A 31 0.08 -15.15 4.86
C VAL A 31 -1.08 -14.16 4.80
N HIS A 32 -1.57 -13.81 3.60
CA HIS A 32 -2.68 -12.87 3.47
C HIS A 32 -4.00 -13.54 3.87
N ASN A 33 -4.58 -13.17 5.02
CA ASN A 33 -5.91 -13.64 5.42
C ASN A 33 -7.01 -12.92 4.60
N VAL A 34 -7.35 -13.49 3.44
CA VAL A 34 -8.32 -12.91 2.49
C VAL A 34 -9.74 -12.84 3.08
N LYS A 35 -10.10 -13.67 4.07
CA LYS A 35 -11.41 -13.58 4.74
C LYS A 35 -11.64 -12.22 5.41
N ASN A 36 -10.58 -11.58 5.87
CA ASN A 36 -10.62 -10.27 6.53
C ASN A 36 -10.43 -9.10 5.54
N THR A 37 -10.55 -9.36 4.23
CA THR A 37 -10.43 -8.33 3.20
C THR A 37 -11.80 -8.02 2.62
N ASP A 38 -12.39 -6.91 3.02
CA ASP A 38 -13.73 -6.51 2.58
C ASP A 38 -13.74 -5.78 1.26
N MET A 39 -12.62 -5.19 0.86
CA MET A 39 -12.54 -4.37 -0.34
C MET A 39 -11.16 -4.44 -0.97
N VAL A 40 -11.13 -4.37 -2.30
CA VAL A 40 -9.93 -4.15 -3.10
C VAL A 40 -10.03 -2.78 -3.76
N ILE A 41 -8.98 -1.98 -3.63
CA ILE A 41 -8.90 -0.64 -4.22
C ILE A 41 -7.62 -0.58 -5.06
N ALA A 42 -7.77 -0.35 -6.36
CA ALA A 42 -6.64 -0.18 -7.26
C ALA A 42 -6.31 1.31 -7.45
N ILE A 43 -5.03 1.62 -7.36
CA ILE A 43 -4.46 2.96 -7.53
C ILE A 43 -3.58 2.97 -8.77
N ASP A 44 -3.76 3.99 -9.62
CA ASP A 44 -2.85 4.21 -10.74
C ASP A 44 -1.47 4.59 -10.18
N ASP A 45 -0.43 3.88 -10.60
CA ASP A 45 0.91 4.17 -10.11
C ASP A 45 1.38 5.58 -10.45
N ASP A 46 0.90 6.19 -11.54
CA ASP A 46 1.17 7.60 -11.87
C ASP A 46 0.63 8.55 -10.78
N ASP A 47 -0.49 8.23 -10.13
CA ASP A 47 -1.04 9.08 -9.08
C ASP A 47 -0.04 9.22 -7.92
N SER A 48 0.43 8.08 -7.41
CA SER A 48 1.39 8.06 -6.29
C SER A 48 2.75 8.67 -6.67
N GLN A 49 3.21 8.44 -7.89
CA GLN A 49 4.51 8.92 -8.39
C GLN A 49 4.53 10.44 -8.58
N ASN A 50 3.47 11.03 -9.15
CA ASN A 50 3.43 12.48 -9.34
C ASN A 50 3.18 13.21 -8.01
N LEU A 51 2.36 12.64 -7.12
CA LEU A 51 2.18 13.18 -5.77
C LEU A 51 3.45 13.12 -4.92
N LEU A 52 4.34 12.15 -5.14
CA LEU A 52 5.65 12.14 -4.48
C LEU A 52 6.42 13.45 -4.73
N ARG A 53 6.38 13.99 -5.95
CA ARG A 53 7.02 15.27 -6.28
C ARG A 53 6.28 16.45 -5.67
N LEU A 54 4.95 16.44 -5.69
CA LEU A 54 4.13 17.48 -5.03
C LEU A 54 4.49 17.59 -3.54
N PHE A 55 4.72 16.46 -2.89
CA PHE A 55 4.97 16.35 -1.46
C PHE A 55 6.42 16.58 -1.05
N ASN A 56 7.37 16.57 -1.98
CA ASN A 56 8.80 16.63 -1.67
C ASN A 56 9.57 17.71 -2.43
N THR A 57 8.87 18.67 -3.05
CA THR A 57 9.49 19.80 -3.74
C THR A 57 9.01 21.14 -3.18
N GLU A 58 9.88 22.15 -3.22
CA GLU A 58 9.57 23.51 -2.75
C GLU A 58 8.39 24.11 -3.52
N ALA A 59 8.34 23.93 -4.85
CA ALA A 59 7.24 24.42 -5.67
C ALA A 59 5.91 23.75 -5.32
N GLY A 60 5.93 22.45 -5.00
CA GLY A 60 4.76 21.71 -4.55
C GLY A 60 4.25 22.18 -3.20
N HIS A 61 5.16 22.30 -2.22
CA HIS A 61 4.83 22.86 -0.89
C HIS A 61 4.29 24.28 -0.98
N LYS A 62 4.88 25.13 -1.82
CA LYS A 62 4.40 26.49 -2.05
C LYS A 62 2.97 26.50 -2.58
N TYR A 63 2.67 25.67 -3.58
CA TYR A 63 1.32 25.53 -4.12
C TYR A 63 0.31 25.04 -3.06
N LEU A 64 0.68 24.02 -2.29
CA LEU A 64 -0.18 23.49 -1.21
C LEU A 64 -0.48 24.55 -0.13
N ARG A 65 0.47 25.41 0.21
CA ARG A 65 0.24 26.50 1.17
C ARG A 65 -0.60 27.62 0.60
N GLU A 66 -0.19 28.16 -0.54
CA GLU A 66 -0.69 29.44 -1.04
C GLU A 66 -2.03 29.28 -1.78
N GLU A 67 -2.18 28.19 -2.55
CA GLU A 67 -3.35 27.99 -3.41
C GLU A 67 -4.37 27.02 -2.80
N VAL A 68 -3.90 25.94 -2.16
CA VAL A 68 -4.79 24.94 -1.53
C VAL A 68 -5.14 25.29 -0.09
N GLY A 69 -4.27 26.02 0.62
CA GLY A 69 -4.48 26.41 2.02
C GLY A 69 -4.16 25.31 3.03
N VAL A 70 -3.30 24.35 2.68
CA VAL A 70 -2.87 23.28 3.60
C VAL A 70 -1.98 23.87 4.70
N PRO A 71 -2.25 23.58 6.00
CA PRO A 71 -1.42 24.08 7.09
C PRO A 71 0.04 23.64 6.98
N GLN A 72 0.98 24.54 7.31
CA GLN A 72 2.42 24.25 7.28
C GLN A 72 2.78 23.00 8.09
N ALA A 73 2.18 22.83 9.27
CA ALA A 73 2.41 21.67 10.12
C ALA A 73 2.06 20.34 9.44
N THR A 74 1.08 20.31 8.53
CA THR A 74 0.76 19.12 7.72
C THR A 74 1.78 18.94 6.60
N ILE A 75 2.17 20.02 5.93
CA ILE A 75 3.15 19.98 4.84
C ILE A 75 4.51 19.47 5.31
N ASP A 76 4.93 19.87 6.51
CA ASP A 76 6.18 19.43 7.13
C ASP A 76 6.24 17.91 7.35
N GLN A 77 5.08 17.24 7.39
CA GLN A 77 4.96 15.79 7.59
C GLN A 77 4.81 15.02 6.28
N LEU A 78 4.62 15.68 5.13
CA LEU A 78 4.36 14.99 3.85
C LEU A 78 5.55 14.13 3.39
N SER A 79 6.77 14.47 3.79
CA SER A 79 7.96 13.66 3.51
C SER A 79 7.96 12.30 4.24
N LEU A 80 7.12 12.12 5.25
CA LEU A 80 6.89 10.82 5.88
C LEU A 80 6.12 9.85 4.98
N LEU A 81 5.56 10.31 3.86
CA LEU A 81 4.86 9.48 2.89
C LEU A 81 5.79 9.12 1.73
N GLY A 82 6.28 7.87 1.72
CA GLY A 82 6.80 7.23 0.52
C GLY A 82 5.71 6.82 -0.45
N ILE A 83 6.08 6.18 -1.56
CA ILE A 83 5.19 5.97 -2.71
C ILE A 83 3.97 5.10 -2.36
N SER A 84 4.17 3.99 -1.66
CA SER A 84 3.06 3.13 -1.20
C SER A 84 2.25 3.79 -0.06
N GLY A 85 2.88 4.61 0.79
CA GLY A 85 2.18 5.44 1.77
C GLY A 85 1.22 6.45 1.11
N ILE A 86 1.65 7.09 0.01
CA ILE A 86 0.78 7.96 -0.79
C ILE A 86 -0.36 7.15 -1.41
N ALA A 87 -0.08 5.98 -1.99
CA ALA A 87 -1.12 5.11 -2.54
C ALA A 87 -2.15 4.68 -1.48
N ASN A 88 -1.71 4.45 -0.24
CA ASN A 88 -2.58 4.16 0.89
C ASN A 88 -3.50 5.33 1.26
N VAL A 89 -3.00 6.58 1.21
CA VAL A 89 -3.83 7.78 1.39
C VAL A 89 -4.86 7.91 0.26
N LEU A 90 -4.46 7.65 -0.99
CA LEU A 90 -5.38 7.64 -2.13
C LEU A 90 -6.46 6.55 -1.99
N CYS A 91 -6.11 5.38 -1.43
CA CYS A 91 -7.10 4.36 -1.08
C CYS A 91 -8.12 4.87 -0.06
N CYS A 92 -7.67 5.60 0.97
CA CYS A 92 -8.57 6.22 1.95
C CYS A 92 -9.50 7.24 1.33
N ILE A 93 -9.00 8.04 0.38
CA ILE A 93 -9.83 9.01 -0.35
C ILE A 93 -10.90 8.30 -1.18
N LYS A 94 -10.53 7.25 -1.94
CA LYS A 94 -11.50 6.42 -2.68
C LYS A 94 -12.52 5.78 -1.74
N PHE A 95 -12.06 5.20 -0.63
CA PHE A 95 -12.91 4.58 0.39
C PHE A 95 -13.91 5.59 0.98
N ALA A 96 -13.42 6.78 1.37
CA ALA A 96 -14.25 7.84 1.93
C ALA A 96 -15.30 8.34 0.94
N LYS A 97 -14.92 8.51 -0.34
CA LYS A 97 -15.87 8.88 -1.40
C LYS A 97 -16.90 7.78 -1.66
N TYR A 98 -16.47 6.52 -1.68
CA TYR A 98 -17.35 5.38 -1.96
C TYR A 98 -18.40 5.14 -0.88
N TYR A 99 -18.01 5.24 0.39
CA TYR A 99 -18.90 5.07 1.53
C TYR A 99 -19.54 6.38 2.01
N GLU A 100 -19.34 7.48 1.28
CA GLU A 100 -19.90 8.80 1.59
C GLU A 100 -19.60 9.25 3.03
N LEU A 101 -18.37 8.99 3.49
CA LEU A 101 -17.95 9.29 4.85
C LEU A 101 -18.02 10.79 5.14
N THR A 102 -18.26 11.10 6.41
CA THR A 102 -18.43 12.45 6.93
C THR A 102 -17.32 12.79 7.93
N GLU A 103 -17.36 14.00 8.47
CA GLU A 103 -16.49 14.45 9.57
C GLU A 103 -16.60 13.61 10.86
N ASN A 104 -17.61 12.76 10.99
CA ASN A 104 -17.80 11.88 12.14
C ASN A 104 -17.11 10.51 11.98
N ASP A 105 -16.56 10.22 10.80
CA ASP A 105 -15.98 8.94 10.46
C ASP A 105 -14.45 9.00 10.53
N VAL A 106 -13.82 7.90 10.98
CA VAL A 106 -12.37 7.80 11.10
C VAL A 106 -11.86 6.71 10.18
N VAL A 107 -10.94 7.08 9.28
CA VAL A 107 -10.20 6.14 8.43
C VAL A 107 -8.75 6.13 8.87
N ALA A 108 -8.25 4.96 9.23
CA ALA A 108 -6.84 4.74 9.56
C ALA A 108 -6.12 4.06 8.41
N THR A 109 -4.88 4.48 8.17
CA THR A 109 -4.00 3.87 7.15
C THR A 109 -2.55 3.92 7.61
N VAL A 110 -1.68 3.26 6.85
CA VAL A 110 -0.26 3.10 7.21
C VAL A 110 0.62 3.81 6.19
N ALA A 111 1.46 4.73 6.68
CA ALA A 111 2.64 5.20 5.97
C ALA A 111 3.75 4.17 6.15
N THR A 112 3.99 3.37 5.11
CA THR A 112 4.88 2.20 5.13
C THR A 112 6.34 2.59 5.27
N ASP A 113 6.74 3.67 4.61
CA ASP A 113 8.07 4.24 4.60
C ASP A 113 8.02 5.73 4.26
N SER A 114 9.17 6.41 4.34
CA SER A 114 9.30 7.84 4.04
C SER A 114 9.86 8.09 2.64
N ALA A 115 9.67 9.30 2.14
CA ALA A 115 10.16 9.75 0.84
C ALA A 115 11.69 9.72 0.70
N ILE A 116 12.43 9.65 1.82
CA ILE A 116 13.90 9.55 1.86
C ILE A 116 14.39 8.32 1.07
N MET A 117 13.62 7.24 1.06
CA MET A 117 13.97 6.03 0.31
C MET A 117 13.86 6.20 -1.21
N TYR A 118 13.24 7.29 -1.69
CA TYR A 118 12.80 7.48 -3.07
C TYR A 118 13.40 8.71 -3.77
N GLU A 119 14.48 9.28 -3.24
CA GLU A 119 15.16 10.44 -3.86
C GLU A 119 15.58 10.17 -5.32
N SER A 120 15.97 8.93 -5.62
CA SER A 120 16.31 8.52 -6.99
C SER A 120 15.10 8.55 -7.93
N ARG A 121 13.90 8.19 -7.44
CA ARG A 121 12.66 8.24 -8.22
C ARG A 121 12.28 9.67 -8.56
N VAL A 122 12.44 10.60 -7.62
CA VAL A 122 12.19 12.03 -7.87
C VAL A 122 13.09 12.55 -8.99
N LYS A 123 14.39 12.21 -8.98
CA LYS A 123 15.34 12.60 -10.04
C LYS A 123 14.97 12.00 -11.40
N GLU A 124 14.62 10.71 -11.45
CA GLU A 124 14.18 10.08 -12.70
C GLU A 124 12.90 10.71 -13.26
N LEU A 125 11.96 11.10 -12.41
CA LEU A 125 10.75 11.81 -12.84
C LEU A 125 11.07 13.22 -13.33
N ASP A 126 12.03 13.92 -12.72
CA ASP A 126 12.53 15.21 -13.22
C ASP A 126 13.20 15.07 -14.59
N GLU A 127 13.98 14.02 -14.83
CA GLU A 127 14.59 13.75 -16.13
C GLU A 127 13.54 13.44 -17.21
N LYS A 128 12.53 12.63 -16.87
CA LYS A 128 11.47 12.21 -17.81
C LYS A 128 10.46 13.32 -18.11
N GLN A 129 10.06 14.08 -17.09
CA GLN A 129 8.97 15.05 -17.20
C GLN A 129 9.47 16.51 -17.17
N GLY A 130 10.76 16.75 -16.99
CA GLY A 130 11.36 18.06 -16.76
C GLY A 130 11.17 18.57 -15.33
N ALA A 131 11.88 19.65 -14.99
CA ALA A 131 11.88 20.28 -13.67
C ALA A 131 10.47 20.58 -13.13
N TYR A 132 10.28 20.38 -11.83
CA TYR A 132 9.00 20.64 -11.17
C TYR A 132 8.70 22.15 -11.09
N SER A 133 7.43 22.51 -11.24
CA SER A 133 6.98 23.91 -11.28
C SER A 133 5.61 24.05 -10.63
N GLN A 134 5.18 25.26 -10.31
CA GLN A 134 3.85 25.47 -9.75
C GLN A 134 2.73 25.05 -10.70
N LEU A 135 2.92 25.16 -12.03
CA LEU A 135 1.95 24.66 -13.00
C LEU A 135 1.81 23.13 -12.90
N LYS A 136 2.91 22.40 -12.72
CA LYS A 136 2.88 20.95 -12.50
C LYS A 136 2.28 20.59 -11.14
N ALA A 137 2.57 21.36 -10.09
CA ALA A 137 1.94 21.18 -8.79
C ALA A 137 0.41 21.32 -8.87
N ALA A 138 -0.09 22.33 -9.62
CA ALA A 138 -1.51 22.51 -9.85
C ALA A 138 -2.13 21.34 -10.64
N ARG A 139 -1.46 20.88 -11.71
CA ARG A 139 -1.88 19.69 -12.46
C ARG A 139 -1.96 18.47 -11.53
N ASP A 140 -0.89 18.17 -10.81
CA ASP A 140 -0.78 16.95 -10.03
C ASP A 140 -1.76 16.93 -8.86
N TYR A 141 -1.97 18.07 -8.20
CA TYR A 141 -3.00 18.20 -7.18
C TYR A 141 -4.41 17.96 -7.74
N CYS A 142 -4.76 18.61 -8.86
CA CYS A 142 -6.09 18.48 -9.46
C CYS A 142 -6.34 17.08 -10.02
N GLU A 143 -5.37 16.49 -10.72
CA GLU A 143 -5.49 15.21 -11.41
C GLU A 143 -5.38 14.03 -10.44
N HIS A 144 -4.27 13.97 -9.70
CA HIS A 144 -3.87 12.78 -8.95
C HIS A 144 -4.35 12.76 -7.49
N MET A 145 -4.79 13.88 -6.93
CA MET A 145 -5.36 13.94 -5.58
C MET A 145 -6.85 14.27 -5.61
N HIS A 146 -7.22 15.42 -6.17
CA HIS A 146 -8.61 15.88 -6.14
C HIS A 146 -9.50 15.06 -7.09
N GLY A 147 -8.98 14.77 -8.29
CA GLY A 147 -9.65 14.06 -9.38
C GLY A 147 -9.84 12.55 -9.17
N VAL A 148 -9.31 11.99 -8.09
CA VAL A 148 -9.39 10.55 -7.78
C VAL A 148 -10.83 10.06 -7.76
N ARG A 149 -11.13 9.01 -8.55
CA ARG A 149 -12.48 8.44 -8.74
C ARG A 149 -12.63 7.08 -8.05
N THR A 150 -13.87 6.62 -7.90
CA THR A 150 -14.22 5.32 -7.30
C THR A 150 -14.43 4.22 -8.36
N ASP A 151 -13.70 4.29 -9.46
CA ASP A 151 -13.88 3.48 -10.67
C ASP A 151 -13.17 2.12 -10.62
N ALA A 152 -11.95 2.07 -10.06
CA ALA A 152 -11.14 0.87 -9.95
C ALA A 152 -11.13 0.34 -8.51
N MET A 153 -12.28 -0.13 -8.04
CA MET A 153 -12.42 -0.75 -6.71
C MET A 153 -13.59 -1.73 -6.68
N LEU A 154 -13.57 -2.64 -5.71
CA LEU A 154 -14.61 -3.66 -5.53
C LEU A 154 -14.80 -4.00 -4.05
N GLU A 155 -16.03 -3.85 -3.56
CA GLU A 155 -16.45 -4.49 -2.31
C GLU A 155 -16.59 -6.00 -2.55
N LEU A 156 -15.93 -6.79 -1.71
CA LEU A 156 -15.87 -8.24 -1.85
C LEU A 156 -16.99 -8.90 -1.04
N SER A 157 -17.89 -9.54 -1.78
CA SER A 157 -18.76 -10.59 -1.24
C SER A 157 -17.95 -11.81 -0.79
N TYR A 158 -18.58 -12.72 -0.05
CA TYR A 158 -17.97 -13.97 0.38
C TYR A 158 -17.37 -14.77 -0.80
N GLU A 159 -18.09 -14.89 -1.91
CA GLU A 159 -17.61 -15.60 -3.11
C GLU A 159 -16.42 -14.90 -3.76
N GLN A 160 -16.41 -13.56 -3.77
CA GLN A 160 -15.27 -12.80 -4.30
C GLN A 160 -14.03 -12.91 -3.40
N ARG A 161 -14.19 -12.89 -2.07
CA ARG A 161 -13.10 -13.21 -1.13
C ARG A 161 -12.56 -14.62 -1.40
N LYS A 162 -13.45 -15.61 -1.59
CA LYS A 162 -13.05 -17.00 -1.88
C LYS A 162 -12.36 -17.14 -3.23
N ARG A 163 -12.80 -16.41 -4.26
CA ARG A 163 -12.14 -16.33 -5.57
C ARG A 163 -10.69 -15.85 -5.41
N VAL A 164 -10.47 -14.76 -4.67
CA VAL A 164 -9.13 -14.21 -4.42
C VAL A 164 -8.28 -15.20 -3.61
N HIS A 165 -8.85 -15.83 -2.57
CA HIS A 165 -8.16 -16.87 -1.80
C HIS A 165 -7.66 -18.02 -2.67
N ASN A 166 -8.49 -18.49 -3.59
CA ASN A 166 -8.15 -19.58 -4.49
C ASN A 166 -7.00 -19.24 -5.45
N LEU A 167 -6.69 -17.96 -5.70
CA LEU A 167 -5.51 -17.58 -6.50
C LEU A 167 -4.20 -18.06 -5.88
N LYS A 168 -4.17 -18.27 -4.54
CA LYS A 168 -3.01 -18.87 -3.87
C LYS A 168 -2.65 -20.24 -4.41
N TYR A 169 -3.61 -21.00 -4.95
CA TYR A 169 -3.38 -22.33 -5.52
C TYR A 169 -2.23 -22.32 -6.54
N TYR A 170 -2.25 -21.39 -7.50
CA TYR A 170 -1.31 -21.39 -8.61
C TYR A 170 0.13 -21.12 -8.18
N THR A 171 0.34 -20.27 -7.17
CA THR A 171 1.68 -19.98 -6.68
C THR A 171 2.10 -20.98 -5.62
N TRP A 172 1.26 -21.22 -4.63
CA TRP A 172 1.67 -21.95 -3.43
C TRP A 172 1.57 -23.46 -3.59
N VAL A 173 0.49 -23.95 -4.21
CA VAL A 173 0.28 -25.39 -4.41
C VAL A 173 1.08 -25.89 -5.60
N GLU A 174 0.86 -25.30 -6.78
CA GLU A 174 1.48 -25.77 -8.03
C GLU A 174 2.99 -25.48 -8.10
N GLN A 175 3.46 -24.34 -7.57
CA GLN A 175 4.85 -23.90 -7.76
C GLN A 175 5.71 -23.99 -6.48
N GLN A 176 5.12 -23.90 -5.29
CA GLN A 176 5.86 -23.86 -4.01
C GLN A 176 5.54 -25.04 -3.07
N ALA A 177 5.01 -26.14 -3.62
CA ALA A 177 4.84 -27.42 -2.93
C ALA A 177 3.97 -27.40 -1.66
N LYS A 178 3.07 -26.41 -1.52
CA LYS A 178 1.97 -26.49 -0.54
C LYS A 178 0.94 -27.52 -1.00
N THR A 179 0.21 -28.07 -0.04
CA THR A 179 -0.90 -28.97 -0.32
C THR A 179 -2.22 -28.21 -0.46
N VAL A 180 -3.17 -28.79 -1.18
CA VAL A 180 -4.55 -28.26 -1.25
C VAL A 180 -5.20 -28.27 0.14
N ASP A 181 -4.87 -29.25 0.99
CA ASP A 181 -5.36 -29.33 2.35
C ASP A 181 -4.86 -28.16 3.21
N GLU A 182 -3.58 -27.78 3.09
CA GLU A 182 -3.05 -26.57 3.74
C GLU A 182 -3.76 -25.29 3.26
N LEU A 183 -4.07 -25.19 1.97
CA LEU A 183 -4.78 -24.04 1.41
C LEU A 183 -6.24 -23.98 1.91
N ASN A 184 -6.89 -25.14 2.01
CA ASN A 184 -8.24 -25.26 2.54
C ASN A 184 -8.29 -24.97 4.04
N ALA A 185 -7.27 -25.37 4.81
CA ALA A 185 -7.18 -25.09 6.24
C ALA A 185 -7.24 -23.58 6.51
N GLN A 186 -6.56 -22.74 5.72
CA GLN A 186 -6.68 -21.28 5.83
C GLN A 186 -8.12 -20.76 5.73
N TRP A 187 -9.00 -21.48 5.03
CA TRP A 187 -10.38 -21.08 4.80
C TRP A 187 -11.40 -21.82 5.68
N TYR A 188 -11.13 -23.02 6.16
CA TYR A 188 -12.13 -23.82 6.89
C TYR A 188 -11.73 -24.15 8.33
N ASP A 189 -10.44 -24.05 8.68
CA ASP A 189 -10.00 -24.20 10.06
C ASP A 189 -10.06 -22.86 10.79
N ASP A 190 -11.04 -22.73 11.68
CA ASP A 190 -11.26 -21.52 12.49
C ASP A 190 -10.07 -21.19 13.40
N SER A 191 -9.25 -22.19 13.73
CA SER A 191 -8.07 -22.02 14.59
C SER A 191 -6.80 -21.67 13.83
N TYR A 192 -6.81 -21.75 12.48
CA TYR A 192 -5.61 -21.60 11.65
C TYR A 192 -4.86 -20.29 11.95
N TRP A 193 -5.55 -19.15 11.85
CA TRP A 193 -4.93 -17.83 12.03
C TRP A 193 -4.64 -17.52 13.50
N THR A 194 -5.52 -17.92 14.42
CA THR A 194 -5.29 -17.73 15.86
C THR A 194 -4.11 -18.54 16.38
N GLY A 195 -3.90 -19.75 15.84
CA GLY A 195 -2.77 -20.61 16.17
C GLY A 195 -1.43 -20.05 15.67
N ILE A 196 -1.42 -19.30 14.56
CA ILE A 196 -0.23 -18.57 14.09
C ILE A 196 0.10 -17.44 15.05
N HIS A 197 -0.89 -16.62 15.45
CA HIS A 197 -0.65 -15.52 16.38
C HIS A 197 -0.17 -15.99 17.75
N ALA A 198 -0.59 -17.18 18.19
CA ALA A 198 -0.15 -17.78 19.45
C ALA A 198 1.37 -18.09 19.49
N GLN A 199 2.03 -18.15 18.33
CA GLN A 199 3.47 -18.42 18.23
C GLN A 199 4.34 -17.17 18.50
N ALA A 200 3.75 -15.98 18.58
CA ALA A 200 4.49 -14.73 18.74
C ALA A 200 5.47 -14.77 19.93
N ALA A 201 5.01 -15.23 21.10
CA ALA A 201 5.84 -15.31 22.30
C ALA A 201 7.01 -16.29 22.19
N GLU A 202 6.90 -17.32 21.35
CA GLU A 202 8.01 -18.25 21.12
C GLU A 202 8.99 -17.71 20.07
N LEU A 203 8.47 -17.05 19.03
CA LEU A 203 9.29 -16.33 18.06
C LEU A 203 10.11 -15.22 18.73
N ASP A 204 9.53 -14.48 19.68
CA ASP A 204 10.24 -13.46 20.46
C ASP A 204 11.45 -14.05 21.19
N LYS A 205 11.31 -15.22 21.81
CA LYS A 205 12.45 -15.91 22.46
C LYS A 205 13.54 -16.30 21.47
N LEU A 206 13.15 -16.77 20.29
CA LEU A 206 14.11 -17.14 19.24
C LEU A 206 14.84 -15.91 18.70
N ILE A 207 14.14 -14.78 18.56
CA ILE A 207 14.72 -13.49 18.16
C ILE A 207 15.71 -13.01 19.23
N ASP A 208 15.37 -13.08 20.51
CA ASP A 208 16.26 -12.69 21.61
C ASP A 208 17.53 -13.55 21.65
N ALA A 209 17.39 -14.88 21.49
CA ALA A 209 18.52 -15.78 21.42
C ALA A 209 19.44 -15.45 20.23
N PHE A 210 18.86 -15.24 19.04
CA PHE A 210 19.59 -14.83 17.85
C PHE A 210 20.32 -13.49 18.03
N ASN A 211 19.67 -12.49 18.63
CA ASN A 211 20.26 -11.19 18.92
C ASN A 211 21.44 -11.29 19.91
N ALA A 212 21.33 -12.18 20.89
CA ALA A 212 22.41 -12.47 21.84
C ALA A 212 23.60 -13.15 21.14
N GLU A 213 23.36 -14.12 20.27
CA GLU A 213 24.41 -14.83 19.52
C GLU A 213 25.15 -13.92 18.54
N THR A 214 24.42 -13.03 17.86
CA THR A 214 25.01 -12.08 16.90
C THR A 214 25.71 -10.90 17.59
N GLY A 215 25.44 -10.66 18.87
CA GLY A 215 25.96 -9.51 19.62
C GLY A 215 25.46 -8.17 19.08
N VAL A 216 24.43 -8.15 18.23
CA VAL A 216 23.95 -6.93 17.57
C VAL A 216 23.53 -5.86 18.59
N LEU A 217 22.88 -6.29 19.68
CA LEU A 217 22.45 -5.40 20.77
C LEU A 217 23.63 -4.87 21.60
N ALA A 218 24.72 -5.62 21.72
CA ALA A 218 25.93 -5.15 22.41
C ALA A 218 26.72 -4.11 21.58
N ASN A 219 26.54 -4.13 20.26
CA ASN A 219 27.21 -3.25 19.31
C ASN A 219 26.39 -2.00 18.94
N MET A 220 25.11 -1.92 19.34
CA MET A 220 24.28 -0.71 19.24
C MET A 220 24.61 0.24 20.40
N LYS A 221 25.69 1.01 20.26
CA LYS A 221 26.01 2.18 21.10
C LYS A 221 25.68 3.47 20.38
#